data_AF-A0A2R6M5A3-F1
#
_entry.id   AF-A0A2R6M5A3-F1
#
_cell.length_a   1.000
_cell.length_b   1.000
_cell.length_c   1.000
_cell.angle_alpha   90.00
_cell.angle_beta   90.00
_cell.angle_gamma   90.00
#
_symmetry.space_group_name_H-M   'P 1'
#
loop_
_entity.id
_entity.type
_entity.pdbx_description
1 polymer ?
#
loop_
_entity_poly.entity_id
_entity_poly.type
_entity_poly.pdbx_seq_one_letter_code
_entity_poly.pdbx_strand_id
1 'polypeptide(L)' 'MGKQVETAQRADDIAEMDITEPTVTWLEVSHPQQPIPIGENDRVLDSHFNEQYDVWEVLLVALPEEADEEEEDEE' A
#
# COMPACT_ATOMS: atom_id res chain seq x y z
N MET A 1 3.07 13.73 25.89
CA MET A 1 3.72 12.82 24.91
C MET A 1 2.65 12.35 23.93
N GLY A 2 2.63 12.89 22.72
CA GLY A 2 1.75 12.43 21.64
C GLY A 2 2.33 11.16 21.06
N LYS A 3 1.61 10.05 21.20
CA LYS A 3 1.98 8.77 20.60
C LYS A 3 1.75 8.93 19.10
N GLN A 4 2.81 9.12 18.34
CA GLN A 4 2.75 9.07 16.89
C GLN A 4 2.20 7.69 16.52
N VAL A 5 1.04 7.70 15.88
CA VAL A 5 0.46 6.48 15.31
C VAL A 5 1.25 6.25 14.03
N GLU A 6 2.39 5.56 14.13
CA GLU A 6 3.31 5.22 13.03
C GLU A 6 2.72 4.16 12.06
N THR A 7 1.41 4.18 11.79
CA THR A 7 0.76 3.13 10.97
C THR A 7 -0.04 3.65 9.80
N ALA A 8 0.01 4.95 9.54
CA ALA A 8 -0.59 5.53 8.36
C ALA A 8 0.53 5.99 7.43
N GLN A 9 0.76 5.22 6.37
CA GLN A 9 1.73 5.55 5.33
C GLN A 9 0.99 6.33 4.23
N ARG A 10 1.67 7.28 3.58
CA ARG A 10 1.06 7.88 2.39
C ARG A 10 1.05 6.86 1.27
N ALA A 11 0.08 7.05 0.38
CA ALA A 11 -0.08 6.19 -0.78
C ALA A 11 1.19 6.08 -1.64
N ASP A 12 1.92 7.18 -1.79
CA ASP A 12 3.21 7.20 -2.49
C ASP A 12 4.29 6.34 -1.79
N ASP A 13 4.26 6.23 -0.46
CA ASP A 13 5.30 5.53 0.30
C ASP A 13 5.22 4.01 0.12
N ILE A 14 4.05 3.43 -0.21
CA ILE A 14 3.89 1.97 -0.30
C ILE A 14 4.33 1.41 -1.65
N ALA A 15 4.10 2.14 -2.74
CA ALA A 15 4.55 1.72 -4.07
C ALA A 15 6.08 1.62 -4.17
N GLU A 16 6.82 2.29 -3.27
CA GLU A 16 8.28 2.26 -3.21
C GLU A 16 8.84 1.27 -2.17
N MET A 17 7.99 0.50 -1.48
CA MET A 17 8.43 -0.47 -0.47
C MET A 17 8.77 -1.82 -1.10
N ASP A 18 9.98 -2.34 -0.82
CA ASP A 18 10.36 -3.73 -1.07
C ASP A 18 9.59 -4.68 -0.14
N ILE A 19 8.38 -5.06 -0.55
CA ILE A 19 7.54 -6.02 0.17
C ILE A 19 8.08 -7.43 -0.12
N THR A 20 8.64 -8.08 0.90
CA THR A 20 9.17 -9.47 0.80
C THR A 20 8.20 -10.53 1.31
N GLU A 21 7.19 -10.12 2.08
CA GLU A 21 6.14 -10.97 2.62
C GLU A 21 4.78 -10.23 2.53
N PRO A 22 3.66 -10.95 2.37
CA PRO A 22 2.33 -10.35 2.36
C PRO A 22 2.09 -9.45 3.58
N THR A 23 1.91 -8.16 3.35
CA THR A 23 1.83 -7.14 4.40
C THR A 23 0.49 -6.44 4.36
N VAL A 24 -0.18 -6.34 5.51
CA VAL A 24 -1.45 -5.62 5.65
C VAL A 24 -1.20 -4.26 6.28
N THR A 25 -1.66 -3.19 5.63
CA THR A 25 -1.37 -1.82 6.05
C THR A 25 -2.47 -0.82 5.65
N TRP A 26 -2.51 0.31 6.37
CA TRP A 26 -3.46 1.40 6.15
C TRP A 26 -2.80 2.55 5.38
N LEU A 27 -3.46 2.97 4.31
CA LEU A 27 -3.10 4.12 3.51
C LEU A 27 -3.99 5.32 3.80
N GLU A 28 -3.35 6.48 3.99
CA GLU A 28 -4.03 7.76 4.03
C GLU A 28 -4.07 8.39 2.63
N VAL A 29 -5.29 8.65 2.15
CA VAL A 29 -5.58 9.22 0.85
C VAL A 29 -6.25 10.58 1.03
N SER A 30 -5.48 11.65 0.91
CA SER A 30 -5.98 13.03 1.02
C SER A 30 -6.70 13.51 -0.24
N HIS A 31 -6.44 12.92 -1.40
CA HIS A 31 -7.04 13.32 -2.67
C HIS A 31 -7.63 12.11 -3.40
N PRO A 32 -8.80 11.58 -2.97
CA PRO A 32 -9.38 10.35 -3.52
C PRO A 32 -9.79 10.44 -5.01
N GLN A 33 -9.82 11.65 -5.58
CA GLN A 33 -10.07 11.88 -7.00
C GLN A 33 -8.83 11.66 -7.87
N GLN A 34 -7.64 11.54 -7.26
CA GLN A 34 -6.40 11.26 -7.97
C GLN A 34 -6.14 9.76 -7.95
N PRO A 35 -5.71 9.17 -9.08
CA PRO A 35 -5.31 7.77 -9.09
C PRO A 35 -4.11 7.55 -8.18
N ILE A 36 -4.11 6.43 -7.47
CA ILE A 36 -3.06 6.02 -6.55
C ILE A 36 -2.33 4.84 -7.17
N PRO A 37 -1.00 4.90 -7.30
CA PRO A 37 -0.22 3.72 -7.67
C PRO A 37 -0.23 2.71 -6.51
N ILE A 38 -0.64 1.48 -6.79
CA ILE A 38 -0.49 0.32 -5.91
C ILE A 38 0.17 -0.81 -6.71
N GLY A 39 0.79 -1.77 -6.05
CA GLY A 39 1.39 -2.93 -6.71
C GLY A 39 0.36 -3.71 -7.52
N GLU A 40 0.79 -4.36 -8.60
CA GLU A 40 -0.11 -5.10 -9.51
C GLU A 40 -0.91 -6.21 -8.78
N ASN A 41 -0.25 -6.83 -7.81
CA ASN A 41 -0.81 -7.90 -6.99
C ASN A 41 -1.52 -7.40 -5.73
N ASP A 42 -1.45 -6.10 -5.43
CA ASP A 42 -2.05 -5.53 -4.24
C ASP A 42 -3.56 -5.54 -4.33
N ARG A 43 -4.22 -5.69 -3.18
CA ARG A 43 -5.68 -5.71 -3.10
C ARG A 43 -6.18 -4.80 -1.99
N VAL A 44 -7.18 -4.00 -2.32
CA VAL A 44 -7.95 -3.23 -1.34
C VAL A 44 -8.88 -4.18 -0.59
N LEU A 45 -8.76 -4.18 0.74
CA LEU A 45 -9.57 -5.00 1.64
C LEU A 45 -10.73 -4.21 2.22
N ASP A 46 -10.49 -2.95 2.58
CA ASP A 46 -11.49 -2.05 3.15
C ASP A 46 -11.16 -0.60 2.82
N SER A 47 -12.17 0.27 2.88
CA SER A 47 -11.98 1.71 2.67
C SER A 47 -13.06 2.49 3.42
N HIS A 48 -12.66 3.52 4.14
CA HIS A 48 -13.61 4.42 4.79
C HIS A 48 -13.09 5.86 4.83
N PHE A 49 -14.03 6.79 4.96
CA PHE A 49 -13.69 8.20 5.11
C PHE A 49 -13.53 8.55 6.59
N ASN A 50 -12.37 9.09 6.95
CA ASN A 50 -12.10 9.60 8.29
C ASN A 50 -12.40 11.10 8.35
N GLU A 51 -13.58 11.45 8.88
CA GLU A 51 -14.07 12.84 9.00
C GLU A 51 -13.17 13.71 9.91
N GLN A 52 -12.43 13.12 10.84
CA GLN A 52 -11.58 13.88 11.77
C GLN A 52 -10.35 14.46 11.07
N TYR A 53 -9.84 13.75 10.06
CA TYR A 53 -8.62 14.13 9.34
C TYR A 53 -8.88 14.53 7.89
N ASP A 54 -10.13 14.44 7.42
CA ASP A 54 -10.53 14.75 6.04
C ASP A 54 -9.74 13.91 5.01
N VAL A 55 -9.51 12.65 5.34
CA VAL A 55 -8.79 11.68 4.49
C VAL A 55 -9.59 10.41 4.33
N TRP A 56 -9.36 9.72 3.22
CA TRP A 56 -9.77 8.33 3.08
C TRP A 56 -8.70 7.42 3.67
N GLU A 57 -9.11 6.52 4.55
CA GLU A 57 -8.26 5.45 5.06
C GLU A 57 -8.59 4.18 4.26
N VAL A 58 -7.59 3.64 3.56
CA VAL A 58 -7.72 2.46 2.70
C VAL A 58 -6.87 1.34 3.28
N LEU A 59 -7.49 0.22 3.63
CA LEU A 59 -6.79 -0.97 4.06
C LEU A 59 -6.42 -1.79 2.82
N LEU A 60 -5.14 -2.10 2.68
CA LEU A 60 -4.65 -2.95 1.60
C LEU A 60 -3.83 -4.12 2.13
N VAL A 61 -3.80 -5.16 1.33
CA VAL A 61 -2.78 -6.20 1.38
C VAL A 61 -1.82 -5.95 0.23
N ALA A 62 -0.56 -5.69 0.59
CA ALA A 62 0.55 -5.61 -0.34
C ALA A 62 1.16 -7.00 -0.46
N LEU A 63 1.29 -7.50 -1.69
CA LEU A 63 1.92 -8.78 -1.95
C LEU A 63 3.35 -8.55 -2.45
N PRO A 64 4.29 -9.45 -2.13
CA PRO A 64 5.60 -9.39 -2.75
C PRO A 64 5.43 -9.44 -4.27
N GLU A 65 6.15 -8.57 -4.97
CA GLU A 65 6.28 -8.72 -6.41
C GLU A 65 6.94 -10.07 -6.66
N GLU A 66 6.27 -10.95 -7.40
CA GLU A 66 6.92 -12.15 -7.90
C GLU A 66 8.06 -11.63 -8.77
N ALA A 67 9.30 -11.76 -8.30
CA ALA A 67 10.44 -11.54 -9.17
C ALA A 67 10.19 -12.46 -10.36
N ASP A 68 10.00 -11.87 -11.55
CA ASP A 68 10.01 -12.62 -12.80
C ASP A 68 11.25 -13.52 -12.71
N GLU A 69 11.04 -14.81 -12.48
CA GLU A 69 12.10 -15.79 -12.57
C GLU A 69 12.53 -15.71 -14.03
N GLU A 70 13.56 -14.90 -14.32
CA GLU A 70 14.24 -14.91 -15.59
C GLU A 70 14.60 -16.38 -15.81
N GLU A 71 13.87 -17.05 -16.71
CA GLU A 71 14.18 -18.40 -17.13
C GLU A 71 15.62 -18.35 -17.67
N GLU A 72 16.59 -18.71 -16.81
CA GLU A 72 17.94 -19.04 -17.24
C GLU A 72 17.78 -20.29 -18.11
N ASP A 73 17.53 -20.07 -19.40
CA ASP A 73 17.67 -21.05 -20.47
C ASP A 73 19.14 -21.53 -20.45
N GLU A 74 19.44 -22.51 -19.59
CA GLU A 74 20.67 -23.28 -19.61
C GLU A 74 20.58 -24.37 -20.71
N GLU A 75 21.25 -24.08 -21.83
CA GLU A 75 21.79 -24.96 -22.90
C GLU A 75 20.86 -25.65 -23.92
#